data_AF-A0A1W9LCH8-F1
#
_entry.id   AF-A0A1W9LCH8-F1
#
_cell.length_a   1.000
_cell.length_b   1.000
_cell.length_c   1.000
_cell.angle_alpha   90.00
_cell.angle_beta   90.00
_cell.angle_gamma   90.00
#
_symmetry.space_group_name_H-M   'P 1'
#
loop_
_entity.id
_entity.type
_entity.pdbx_description
1 polymer ?
#
loop_
_entity_poly.entity_id
_entity_poly.type
_entity_poly.pdbx_seq_one_letter_code
_entity_poly.pdbx_strand_id
1 'polypeptide(L)'
;MRWILINPIKQTGWGGMEGWMIRLSRGLRALGDECLVVGRADSPWSKACAGEGLPFAAIPFGGDVSPATWIALASVLKTWNPDAVIAKGFRQARWVRWVDRSIAIGVKLPAPGDLADTVIDRFTFRHAIDRILVDSLAVRAEFLRLPWTTPGRIVAIHNGVEDGGPWPDAARRARARAALGVTGEEPVVAVVGRFTEDKRLDDALDAFARGATGLPAVLAVIGDGPGRAAYEKRAARADLKGRVRFMGWRDDAAELLRGADVLLHASAEEGLSNAVLEAMAAGAAVVATNIGGMAEAVRDGVTGYTVAIGNAGALADRLAALLADPGLCRRMGAAGAARAREGFTIAAMAGAIRGEMNAVADHRRLMRSAPRVRHGVWVVAGAADAVATARRFLDVKDDGDVRVKTTPRVRVERRPEGLGNLYGKWFLTEAPRDRWGSGFRPVRALRNLRVAHRLAALGIAVVPHRAAAWRRKGPLAVESLLVTADVPGAVPFDQWGRDHASDRRSLRVAAMSAGTWLADLHEAGVFPHDLKASNLLRDSAGRLILLDLDNCAVGRRVSVHAVVRNLAQFRRSFEQVAGLREWRTFLAAYARRRRWSRASLVRALRRLEIRLTGHGIPVCAPLTGA
;
A
#
# COMPACT_ATOMS: atom_id res chain seq x y z
N MET A 1 0.06 -13.40 -14.36
CA MET A 1 -1.01 -13.88 -13.44
C MET A 1 -2.31 -14.00 -14.21
N ARG A 2 -3.22 -14.85 -13.74
CA ARG A 2 -4.61 -14.95 -14.22
C ARG A 2 -5.55 -14.33 -13.19
N TRP A 3 -6.37 -13.38 -13.62
CA TRP A 3 -7.23 -12.58 -12.76
C TRP A 3 -8.71 -12.84 -13.04
N ILE A 4 -9.52 -12.71 -12.00
CA ILE A 4 -10.96 -12.54 -12.13
C ILE A 4 -11.41 -11.24 -11.46
N LEU A 5 -12.25 -10.48 -12.14
CA LEU A 5 -12.88 -9.27 -11.60
C LEU A 5 -14.39 -9.49 -11.53
N ILE A 6 -14.97 -9.54 -10.31
CA ILE A 6 -16.39 -9.86 -10.10
C ILE A 6 -17.19 -8.61 -9.78
N ASN A 7 -18.16 -8.29 -10.64
CA ASN A 7 -19.04 -7.13 -10.49
C ASN A 7 -20.53 -7.53 -10.55
N PRO A 8 -21.33 -7.31 -9.47
CA PRO A 8 -22.73 -7.74 -9.39
C PRO A 8 -23.76 -6.75 -9.95
N ILE A 9 -23.36 -5.63 -10.57
CA ILE A 9 -24.31 -4.54 -10.87
C ILE A 9 -25.51 -4.98 -11.71
N LYS A 10 -26.64 -4.33 -11.41
CA LYS A 10 -27.89 -4.41 -12.19
C LYS A 10 -27.93 -3.27 -13.22
N GLN A 11 -28.99 -3.24 -14.03
CA GLN A 11 -29.13 -2.39 -15.22
C GLN A 11 -29.01 -0.87 -15.01
N THR A 12 -29.16 -0.33 -13.80
CA THR A 12 -29.19 1.13 -13.53
C THR A 12 -28.04 1.65 -12.65
N GLY A 13 -27.00 0.84 -12.43
CA GLY A 13 -26.00 1.07 -11.37
C GLY A 13 -24.59 1.47 -11.81
N TRP A 14 -24.40 2.09 -12.98
CA TRP A 14 -23.06 2.46 -13.45
C TRP A 14 -22.45 3.59 -12.61
N GLY A 15 -21.21 3.41 -12.15
CA GLY A 15 -20.47 4.44 -11.40
C GLY A 15 -18.96 4.33 -11.54
N GLY A 16 -18.23 5.03 -10.66
CA GLY A 16 -16.77 5.10 -10.73
C GLY A 16 -16.06 3.75 -10.54
N MET A 17 -16.69 2.79 -9.86
CA MET A 17 -16.09 1.47 -9.63
C MET A 17 -16.07 0.60 -10.89
N GLU A 18 -17.11 0.65 -11.73
CA GLU A 18 -17.14 -0.04 -13.02
C GLU A 18 -15.99 0.44 -13.90
N GLY A 19 -15.87 1.76 -14.06
CA GLY A 19 -14.77 2.37 -14.81
C GLY A 19 -13.41 1.98 -14.23
N TRP A 20 -13.27 2.00 -12.91
CA TRP A 20 -12.05 1.60 -12.21
C TRP A 20 -11.67 0.12 -12.47
N MET A 21 -12.62 -0.81 -12.44
CA MET A 21 -12.37 -2.23 -12.69
C MET A 21 -11.98 -2.49 -14.15
N ILE A 22 -12.58 -1.78 -15.11
CA ILE A 22 -12.18 -1.83 -16.52
C ILE A 22 -10.75 -1.31 -16.70
N ARG A 23 -10.44 -0.13 -16.13
CA ARG A 23 -9.08 0.45 -16.16
C ARG A 23 -8.04 -0.48 -15.54
N LEU A 24 -8.36 -1.09 -14.40
CA LEU A 24 -7.50 -2.11 -13.80
C LEU A 24 -7.27 -3.28 -14.75
N SER A 25 -8.33 -3.78 -15.41
CA SER A 25 -8.22 -4.91 -16.33
C SER A 25 -7.34 -4.57 -17.54
N ARG A 26 -7.48 -3.37 -18.11
CA ARG A 26 -6.57 -2.86 -19.17
C ARG A 26 -5.13 -2.80 -18.68
N GLY A 27 -4.90 -2.19 -17.52
CA GLY A 27 -3.56 -2.05 -16.96
C GLY A 27 -2.88 -3.38 -16.65
N LEU A 28 -3.63 -4.36 -16.11
CA LEU A 28 -3.11 -5.72 -15.88
C LEU A 28 -2.78 -6.43 -17.20
N ARG A 29 -3.64 -6.32 -18.22
CA ARG A 29 -3.36 -6.88 -19.56
C ARG A 29 -2.13 -6.26 -20.20
N ALA A 30 -1.95 -4.94 -20.08
CA ALA A 30 -0.74 -4.25 -20.56
C ALA A 30 0.54 -4.72 -19.84
N LEU A 31 0.42 -5.21 -18.61
CA LEU A 31 1.50 -5.80 -17.83
C LEU A 31 1.75 -7.30 -18.15
N GLY A 32 1.02 -7.88 -19.12
CA GLY A 32 1.14 -9.28 -19.54
C GLY A 32 0.27 -10.26 -18.77
N ASP A 33 -0.66 -9.78 -17.93
CA ASP A 33 -1.58 -10.65 -17.19
C ASP A 33 -2.85 -10.95 -17.99
N GLU A 34 -3.50 -12.08 -17.70
CA GLU A 34 -4.79 -12.45 -18.28
C GLU A 34 -5.92 -12.03 -17.34
N CYS A 35 -6.99 -11.43 -17.86
CA CYS A 35 -8.14 -10.99 -17.07
C CYS A 35 -9.45 -11.57 -17.61
N LEU A 36 -10.25 -12.15 -16.72
CA LEU A 36 -11.64 -12.53 -16.95
C LEU A 36 -12.55 -11.64 -16.10
N VAL A 37 -13.56 -11.03 -16.69
CA VAL A 37 -14.59 -10.30 -15.95
C VAL A 37 -15.82 -11.19 -15.73
N VAL A 38 -16.42 -11.08 -14.55
CA VAL A 38 -17.59 -11.87 -14.16
C VAL A 38 -18.71 -10.93 -13.74
N GLY A 39 -19.90 -11.14 -14.28
CA GLY A 39 -21.05 -10.29 -13.99
C GLY A 39 -22.37 -10.90 -14.42
N ARG A 40 -23.43 -10.08 -14.39
CA ARG A 40 -24.75 -10.47 -14.89
C ARG A 40 -24.77 -10.38 -16.41
N ALA A 41 -25.41 -11.35 -17.07
CA ALA A 41 -25.71 -11.25 -18.49
C ALA A 41 -26.53 -9.97 -18.78
N ASP A 42 -26.32 -9.40 -19.98
CA ASP A 42 -27.04 -8.23 -20.51
C ASP A 42 -27.09 -7.02 -19.58
N SER A 43 -26.05 -6.84 -18.76
CA SER A 43 -25.88 -5.69 -17.89
C SER A 43 -25.05 -4.59 -18.56
N PRO A 44 -25.12 -3.33 -18.09
CA PRO A 44 -24.20 -2.28 -18.51
C PRO A 44 -22.73 -2.71 -18.34
N TRP A 45 -22.43 -3.48 -17.28
CA TRP A 45 -21.12 -4.08 -17.05
C TRP A 45 -20.70 -5.02 -18.18
N SER A 46 -21.55 -5.98 -18.56
CA SER A 46 -21.21 -6.94 -19.62
C SER A 46 -21.03 -6.25 -20.98
N LYS A 47 -21.89 -5.27 -21.29
CA LYS A 47 -21.79 -4.47 -22.53
C LYS A 47 -20.50 -3.66 -22.59
N ALA A 48 -20.15 -2.98 -21.51
CA ALA A 48 -18.90 -2.21 -21.45
C ALA A 48 -17.66 -3.12 -21.55
N CYS A 49 -17.66 -4.27 -20.87
CA CYS A 49 -16.57 -5.22 -20.98
C CYS A 49 -16.42 -5.80 -22.39
N ALA A 50 -17.52 -6.02 -23.11
CA ALA A 50 -17.50 -6.44 -24.50
C ALA A 50 -16.89 -5.36 -25.41
N GLY A 51 -17.25 -4.08 -25.21
CA GLY A 51 -16.64 -2.96 -25.93
C GLY A 51 -15.11 -2.85 -25.75
N GLU A 52 -14.61 -3.35 -24.62
CA GLU A 52 -13.17 -3.42 -24.29
C GLU A 52 -12.48 -4.71 -24.74
N GLY A 53 -13.22 -5.62 -25.39
CA GLY A 53 -12.70 -6.95 -25.75
C GLY A 53 -12.21 -7.74 -24.54
N LEU A 54 -12.86 -7.58 -23.37
CA LEU A 54 -12.56 -8.35 -22.16
C LEU A 54 -13.33 -9.67 -22.18
N PRO A 55 -12.67 -10.83 -21.96
CA PRO A 55 -13.35 -12.10 -21.76
C PRO A 55 -14.39 -11.98 -20.64
N PHE A 56 -15.60 -12.47 -20.86
CA PHE A 56 -16.72 -12.33 -19.93
C PHE A 56 -17.35 -13.68 -19.58
N ALA A 57 -17.64 -13.89 -18.30
CA ALA A 57 -18.43 -15.01 -17.82
C ALA A 57 -19.67 -14.53 -17.05
N ALA A 58 -20.84 -15.00 -17.48
CA ALA A 58 -22.09 -14.75 -16.79
C ALA A 58 -22.29 -15.74 -15.63
N ILE A 59 -22.69 -15.24 -14.46
CA ILE A 59 -23.18 -16.09 -13.36
C ILE A 59 -24.49 -15.54 -12.79
N PRO A 60 -25.37 -16.38 -12.22
CA PRO A 60 -26.43 -15.90 -11.37
C PRO A 60 -25.80 -15.32 -10.08
N PHE A 61 -26.32 -14.20 -9.60
CA PHE A 61 -25.93 -13.65 -8.29
C PHE A 61 -27.15 -13.68 -7.37
N GLY A 62 -27.15 -14.65 -6.45
CA GLY A 62 -28.14 -14.80 -5.39
C GLY A 62 -27.68 -14.24 -4.04
N GLY A 63 -28.23 -14.79 -2.96
CA GLY A 63 -27.78 -14.55 -1.58
C GLY A 63 -26.48 -15.29 -1.25
N ASP A 64 -26.00 -15.17 -0.01
CA ASP A 64 -24.78 -15.84 0.43
C ASP A 64 -24.84 -17.36 0.22
N VAL A 65 -25.97 -18.01 0.51
CA VAL A 65 -26.17 -19.47 0.42
C VAL A 65 -26.81 -19.94 -0.89
N SER A 66 -26.57 -19.28 -2.01
CA SER A 66 -27.17 -19.63 -3.31
C SER A 66 -26.40 -20.77 -4.02
N PRO A 67 -26.96 -22.00 -4.14
CA PRO A 67 -26.26 -23.12 -4.77
C PRO A 67 -25.98 -22.87 -6.26
N ALA A 68 -26.93 -22.27 -6.98
CA ALA A 68 -26.75 -21.91 -8.39
C ALA A 68 -25.58 -20.94 -8.60
N THR A 69 -25.42 -19.96 -7.70
CA THR A 69 -24.28 -19.03 -7.73
C THR A 69 -22.97 -19.77 -7.49
N TRP A 70 -22.92 -20.66 -6.49
CA TRP A 70 -21.69 -21.39 -6.14
C TRP A 70 -21.28 -22.39 -7.21
N ILE A 71 -22.22 -23.13 -7.81
CA ILE A 71 -21.94 -24.08 -8.90
C ILE A 71 -21.41 -23.35 -10.13
N ALA A 72 -22.08 -22.27 -10.55
CA ALA A 72 -21.63 -21.47 -11.69
C ALA A 72 -20.25 -20.85 -11.43
N LEU A 73 -20.04 -20.27 -10.24
CA LEU A 73 -18.74 -19.71 -9.86
C LEU A 73 -17.66 -20.79 -9.81
N ALA A 74 -17.93 -21.98 -9.26
CA ALA A 74 -16.97 -23.09 -9.21
C ALA A 74 -16.56 -23.56 -10.60
N SER A 75 -17.49 -23.61 -11.55
CA SER A 75 -17.17 -23.90 -12.95
C SER A 75 -16.24 -22.84 -13.54
N VAL A 76 -16.53 -21.55 -13.32
CA VAL A 76 -15.68 -20.44 -13.78
C VAL A 76 -14.29 -20.50 -13.15
N LEU A 77 -14.21 -20.68 -11.83
CA LEU A 77 -12.93 -20.76 -11.10
C LEU A 77 -12.10 -21.97 -11.53
N LYS A 78 -12.73 -23.12 -11.81
CA LYS A 78 -12.04 -24.33 -12.28
C LYS A 78 -11.50 -24.15 -13.69
N THR A 79 -12.31 -23.62 -14.60
CA THR A 79 -11.94 -23.43 -16.02
C THR A 79 -10.88 -22.35 -16.18
N TRP A 80 -11.03 -21.23 -15.48
CA TRP A 80 -10.09 -20.11 -15.57
C TRP A 80 -8.89 -20.23 -14.64
N ASN A 81 -8.96 -21.03 -13.57
CA ASN A 81 -7.87 -21.24 -12.60
C ASN A 81 -7.11 -19.95 -12.21
N PRO A 82 -7.80 -18.94 -11.64
CA PRO A 82 -7.20 -17.65 -11.33
C PRO A 82 -6.16 -17.72 -10.19
N ASP A 83 -5.15 -16.85 -10.27
CA ASP A 83 -4.25 -16.52 -9.16
C ASP A 83 -4.95 -15.63 -8.12
N ALA A 84 -5.68 -14.63 -8.63
CA ALA A 84 -6.26 -13.56 -7.84
C ALA A 84 -7.66 -13.19 -8.32
N VAL A 85 -8.50 -12.79 -7.36
CA VAL A 85 -9.82 -12.23 -7.60
C VAL A 85 -9.90 -10.84 -6.98
N ILE A 86 -10.42 -9.88 -7.75
CA ILE A 86 -10.90 -8.59 -7.25
C ILE A 86 -12.42 -8.59 -7.21
N ALA A 87 -12.99 -8.45 -6.02
CA ALA A 87 -14.42 -8.40 -5.81
C ALA A 87 -14.92 -6.98 -5.53
N LYS A 88 -16.05 -6.59 -6.14
CA LYS A 88 -16.83 -5.38 -5.82
C LYS A 88 -17.66 -5.52 -4.52
N GLY A 89 -17.19 -6.30 -3.55
CA GLY A 89 -17.88 -6.43 -2.26
C GLY A 89 -17.56 -7.70 -1.47
N PHE A 90 -17.96 -7.67 -0.20
CA PHE A 90 -17.72 -8.74 0.76
C PHE A 90 -18.46 -10.04 0.43
N ARG A 91 -19.68 -9.95 -0.12
CA ARG A 91 -20.46 -11.13 -0.50
C ARG A 91 -19.75 -11.97 -1.56
N GLN A 92 -19.26 -11.34 -2.63
CA GLN A 92 -18.58 -12.03 -3.72
C GLN A 92 -17.25 -12.64 -3.24
N ALA A 93 -16.54 -11.93 -2.36
CA ALA A 93 -15.35 -12.47 -1.72
C ALA A 93 -15.63 -13.72 -0.88
N ARG A 94 -16.75 -13.78 -0.14
CA ARG A 94 -17.17 -14.97 0.60
C ARG A 94 -17.42 -16.16 -0.33
N TRP A 95 -18.15 -15.94 -1.43
CA TRP A 95 -18.41 -17.00 -2.41
C TRP A 95 -17.13 -17.61 -2.95
N VAL A 96 -16.19 -16.78 -3.40
CA VAL A 96 -14.89 -17.24 -3.90
C VAL A 96 -14.15 -18.01 -2.81
N ARG A 97 -14.15 -17.52 -1.56
CA ARG A 97 -13.47 -18.23 -0.46
C ARG A 97 -14.07 -19.59 -0.16
N TRP A 98 -15.40 -19.73 -0.22
CA TRP A 98 -16.09 -20.99 0.06
C TRP A 98 -15.84 -22.03 -1.02
N VAL A 99 -15.75 -21.59 -2.28
CA VAL A 99 -15.43 -22.47 -3.40
C VAL A 99 -13.94 -22.83 -3.42
N ASP A 100 -13.06 -21.86 -3.19
CA ASP A 100 -11.62 -22.04 -3.31
C ASP A 100 -10.84 -21.22 -2.25
N ARG A 101 -10.14 -21.95 -1.36
CA ARG A 101 -9.34 -21.38 -0.25
C ARG A 101 -7.95 -20.90 -0.68
N SER A 102 -7.68 -20.95 -1.96
CA SER A 102 -6.39 -21.02 -2.59
C SER A 102 -6.11 -19.71 -3.35
N ILE A 103 -7.17 -19.11 -3.90
CA ILE A 103 -7.14 -17.83 -4.61
C ILE A 103 -6.88 -16.66 -3.65
N ALA A 104 -6.04 -15.72 -4.08
CA ALA A 104 -5.83 -14.43 -3.42
C ALA A 104 -7.06 -13.54 -3.65
N ILE A 105 -7.65 -13.00 -2.58
CA ILE A 105 -8.88 -12.21 -2.69
C ILE A 105 -8.65 -10.77 -2.23
N GLY A 106 -8.76 -9.86 -3.18
CA GLY A 106 -8.84 -8.42 -2.95
C GLY A 106 -10.29 -7.95 -3.04
N VAL A 107 -10.68 -6.99 -2.21
CA VAL A 107 -11.96 -6.29 -2.30
C VAL A 107 -11.69 -4.81 -2.45
N LYS A 108 -12.25 -4.16 -3.48
CA LYS A 108 -12.21 -2.71 -3.59
C LYS A 108 -13.40 -2.11 -2.85
N LEU A 109 -13.13 -1.22 -1.89
CA LEU A 109 -14.15 -0.45 -1.17
C LEU A 109 -13.76 1.04 -1.15
N PRO A 110 -14.64 1.95 -1.59
CA PRO A 110 -14.35 3.38 -1.63
C PRO A 110 -14.46 4.06 -0.26
N ALA A 111 -15.31 3.56 0.64
CA ALA A 111 -15.41 4.11 2.00
C ALA A 111 -15.76 3.02 3.04
N PRO A 112 -15.49 3.24 4.34
CA PRO A 112 -15.97 2.35 5.40
C PRO A 112 -17.49 2.33 5.49
N GLY A 113 -18.18 3.40 5.07
CA GLY A 113 -19.64 3.50 5.03
C GLY A 113 -20.30 2.44 4.12
N ASP A 114 -19.56 1.84 3.19
CA ASP A 114 -20.02 0.71 2.38
C ASP A 114 -20.15 -0.60 3.18
N LEU A 115 -19.71 -0.61 4.44
CA LEU A 115 -19.85 -1.73 5.36
C LEU A 115 -21.00 -1.48 6.32
N ALA A 116 -21.86 -2.49 6.49
CA ALA A 116 -22.94 -2.45 7.46
C ALA A 116 -22.48 -2.74 8.91
N ASP A 117 -21.16 -2.91 9.13
CA ASP A 117 -20.51 -3.34 10.39
C ASP A 117 -21.22 -4.50 11.10
N THR A 118 -21.65 -5.49 10.31
CA THR A 118 -22.35 -6.66 10.83
C THR A 118 -21.37 -7.74 11.30
N VAL A 119 -21.86 -8.72 12.07
CA VAL A 119 -21.09 -9.92 12.43
C VAL A 119 -20.55 -10.64 11.19
N ILE A 120 -21.33 -10.67 10.10
CA ILE A 120 -20.91 -11.29 8.85
C ILE A 120 -19.80 -10.48 8.15
N ASP A 121 -19.81 -9.15 8.24
CA ASP A 121 -18.73 -8.32 7.69
C ASP A 121 -17.43 -8.52 8.45
N ARG A 122 -17.50 -8.55 9.78
CA ARG A 122 -16.33 -8.83 10.65
C ARG A 122 -15.76 -10.23 10.38
N PHE A 123 -16.64 -11.23 10.22
CA PHE A 123 -16.24 -12.58 9.84
C PHE A 123 -15.55 -12.59 8.47
N THR A 124 -16.13 -11.91 7.48
CA THR A 124 -15.61 -11.83 6.11
C THR A 124 -14.25 -11.18 6.09
N PHE A 125 -14.11 -10.04 6.77
CA PHE A 125 -12.85 -9.33 6.90
C PHE A 125 -11.76 -10.23 7.47
N ARG A 126 -12.09 -11.02 8.51
CA ARG A 126 -11.14 -11.86 9.22
C ARG A 126 -10.80 -13.15 8.48
N HIS A 127 -11.74 -13.75 7.75
CA HIS A 127 -11.60 -15.12 7.27
C HIS A 127 -11.71 -15.30 5.75
N ALA A 128 -12.36 -14.38 5.03
CA ALA A 128 -12.61 -14.54 3.61
C ALA A 128 -11.64 -13.79 2.71
N ILE A 129 -11.29 -12.55 3.08
CA ILE A 129 -10.48 -11.66 2.25
C ILE A 129 -9.01 -11.63 2.68
N ASP A 130 -8.14 -11.25 1.75
CA ASP A 130 -6.73 -11.00 2.00
C ASP A 130 -6.40 -9.52 2.05
N ARG A 131 -7.04 -8.73 1.19
CA ARG A 131 -6.83 -7.28 1.07
C ARG A 131 -8.16 -6.54 0.87
N ILE A 132 -8.32 -5.43 1.57
CA ILE A 132 -9.17 -4.32 1.16
C ILE A 132 -8.27 -3.33 0.43
N LEU A 133 -8.61 -3.05 -0.82
CA LEU A 133 -8.01 -2.02 -1.63
C LEU A 133 -8.85 -0.75 -1.45
N VAL A 134 -8.22 0.32 -1.01
CA VAL A 134 -8.82 1.66 -0.90
C VAL A 134 -8.04 2.62 -1.77
N ASP A 135 -8.66 3.73 -2.17
CA ASP A 135 -8.08 4.66 -3.14
C ASP A 135 -7.22 5.77 -2.55
N SER A 136 -7.08 5.88 -1.22
CA SER A 136 -6.33 6.95 -0.57
C SER A 136 -5.83 6.55 0.83
N LEU A 137 -4.79 7.23 1.32
CA LEU A 137 -4.32 7.10 2.70
C LEU A 137 -5.36 7.62 3.70
N ALA A 138 -6.11 8.65 3.33
CA ALA A 138 -7.22 9.17 4.13
C ALA A 138 -8.30 8.10 4.38
N VAL A 139 -8.84 7.48 3.31
CA VAL A 139 -9.81 6.38 3.43
C VAL A 139 -9.22 5.20 4.19
N ARG A 140 -7.94 4.87 3.94
CA ARG A 140 -7.24 3.84 4.74
C ARG A 140 -7.28 4.17 6.23
N ALA A 141 -7.01 5.41 6.61
CA ALA A 141 -7.04 5.83 8.01
C ALA A 141 -8.45 5.67 8.62
N GLU A 142 -9.50 5.93 7.85
CA GLU A 142 -10.88 5.73 8.30
C GLU A 142 -11.20 4.24 8.55
N PHE A 143 -10.83 3.34 7.63
CA PHE A 143 -10.99 1.90 7.86
C PHE A 143 -10.22 1.41 9.10
N LEU A 144 -9.08 2.02 9.42
CA LEU A 144 -8.28 1.67 10.60
C LEU A 144 -8.89 2.16 11.92
N ARG A 145 -9.90 3.04 11.88
CA ARG A 145 -10.67 3.43 13.07
C ARG A 145 -11.68 2.36 13.50
N LEU A 146 -12.05 1.44 12.59
CA LEU A 146 -12.95 0.34 12.92
C LEU A 146 -12.23 -0.67 13.85
N PRO A 147 -12.83 -1.04 15.00
CA PRO A 147 -12.14 -1.79 16.06
C PRO A 147 -11.75 -3.22 15.68
N TRP A 148 -12.32 -3.76 14.61
CA TRP A 148 -12.13 -5.14 14.17
C TRP A 148 -11.21 -5.27 12.94
N THR A 149 -10.73 -4.16 12.38
CA THR A 149 -9.82 -4.19 11.23
C THR A 149 -8.37 -4.40 11.66
N THR A 150 -7.52 -4.82 10.72
CA THR A 150 -6.08 -5.01 10.95
C THR A 150 -5.26 -4.27 9.88
N PRO A 151 -4.25 -3.47 10.25
CA PRO A 151 -3.52 -2.61 9.31
C PRO A 151 -2.94 -3.30 8.08
N GLY A 152 -2.46 -4.53 8.21
CA GLY A 152 -1.85 -5.28 7.12
C GLY A 152 -2.84 -5.82 6.06
N ARG A 153 -4.15 -5.59 6.24
CA ARG A 153 -5.18 -5.99 5.26
C ARG A 153 -5.78 -4.81 4.50
N ILE A 154 -5.53 -3.58 4.92
CA ILE A 154 -6.07 -2.40 4.24
C ILE A 154 -4.90 -1.71 3.54
N VAL A 155 -4.97 -1.66 2.22
CA VAL A 155 -3.91 -1.15 1.37
C VAL A 155 -4.45 0.02 0.56
N ALA A 156 -3.80 1.17 0.69
CA ALA A 156 -4.10 2.35 -0.10
C ALA A 156 -3.34 2.26 -1.42
N ILE A 157 -4.07 2.26 -2.53
CA ILE A 157 -3.52 2.34 -3.88
C ILE A 157 -4.39 3.34 -4.63
N HIS A 158 -3.77 4.45 -5.02
CA HIS A 158 -4.45 5.52 -5.74
C HIS A 158 -5.10 5.02 -7.02
N ASN A 159 -6.20 5.64 -7.40
CA ASN A 159 -6.86 5.36 -8.67
C ASN A 159 -5.96 5.79 -9.84
N GLY A 160 -6.02 5.03 -10.93
CA GLY A 160 -5.29 5.30 -12.16
C GLY A 160 -6.22 5.83 -13.24
N VAL A 161 -5.79 6.89 -13.92
CA VAL A 161 -6.44 7.45 -15.11
C VAL A 161 -5.55 7.29 -16.34
N GLU A 162 -6.14 7.46 -17.53
CA GLU A 162 -5.38 7.42 -18.77
C GLU A 162 -4.27 8.47 -18.74
N ASP A 163 -3.12 8.12 -19.33
CA ASP A 163 -2.07 9.11 -19.52
C ASP A 163 -2.66 10.21 -20.41
N GLY A 164 -2.72 11.43 -19.87
CA GLY A 164 -3.13 12.60 -20.62
C GLY A 164 -2.27 12.83 -21.87
N GLY A 165 -1.19 12.09 -22.08
CA GLY A 165 -0.32 12.26 -23.22
C GLY A 165 0.30 13.66 -23.20
N PRO A 166 0.74 14.18 -24.36
CA PRO A 166 1.34 15.49 -24.44
C PRO A 166 0.39 16.57 -23.93
N TRP A 167 0.91 17.44 -23.09
CA TRP A 167 0.23 18.68 -22.74
C TRP A 167 1.21 19.83 -23.00
N PRO A 168 0.80 20.88 -23.73
CA PRO A 168 -0.52 21.07 -24.34
C PRO A 168 -0.72 20.26 -25.65
N ASP A 169 -1.96 19.84 -25.94
CA ASP A 169 -2.41 19.32 -27.25
C ASP A 169 -3.55 20.22 -27.77
N ALA A 170 -3.19 21.17 -28.64
CA ALA A 170 -4.11 22.20 -29.11
C ALA A 170 -5.26 21.62 -29.96
N ALA A 171 -5.00 20.58 -30.77
CA ALA A 171 -6.00 19.99 -31.65
C ALA A 171 -7.06 19.20 -30.87
N ARG A 172 -6.64 18.38 -29.89
CA ARG A 172 -7.58 17.71 -28.98
C ARG A 172 -8.36 18.70 -28.15
N ARG A 173 -7.70 19.74 -27.64
CA ARG A 173 -8.36 20.80 -26.88
C ARG A 173 -9.44 21.51 -27.70
N ALA A 174 -9.15 21.90 -28.94
CA ALA A 174 -10.12 22.55 -29.81
C ALA A 174 -11.35 21.66 -30.07
N ARG A 175 -11.15 20.36 -30.34
CA ARG A 175 -12.26 19.40 -30.49
C ARG A 175 -13.10 19.26 -29.21
N ALA A 176 -12.45 19.16 -28.06
CA ALA A 176 -13.15 19.08 -26.78
C ALA A 176 -13.94 20.35 -26.46
N ARG A 177 -13.40 21.55 -26.74
CA ARG A 177 -14.13 22.82 -26.60
C ARG A 177 -15.38 22.86 -27.47
N ALA A 178 -15.25 22.47 -28.75
CA ALA A 178 -16.39 22.40 -29.66
C ALA A 178 -17.46 21.42 -29.16
N ALA A 179 -17.07 20.26 -28.63
CA ALA A 179 -17.99 19.28 -28.05
C ALA A 179 -18.68 19.79 -26.76
N LEU A 180 -18.05 20.72 -26.03
CA LEU A 180 -18.66 21.46 -24.92
C LEU A 180 -19.54 22.63 -25.38
N GLY A 181 -19.70 22.84 -26.70
CA GLY A 181 -20.45 23.94 -27.30
C GLY A 181 -19.73 25.29 -27.27
N VAL A 182 -18.43 25.29 -27.00
CA VAL A 182 -17.58 26.49 -26.84
C VAL A 182 -16.86 26.75 -28.15
N THR A 183 -17.12 27.91 -28.77
CA THR A 183 -16.53 28.28 -30.07
C THR A 183 -15.55 29.45 -29.97
N GLY A 184 -15.56 30.20 -28.86
CA GLY A 184 -14.64 31.30 -28.60
C GLY A 184 -13.55 30.97 -27.59
N GLU A 185 -12.91 32.02 -27.07
CA GLU A 185 -11.88 31.98 -26.04
C GLU A 185 -12.45 32.13 -24.62
N GLU A 186 -13.78 32.03 -24.45
CA GLU A 186 -14.38 32.11 -23.13
C GLU A 186 -13.81 31.04 -22.17
N PRO A 187 -13.58 31.38 -20.88
CA PRO A 187 -13.15 30.40 -19.91
C PRO A 187 -14.20 29.30 -19.71
N VAL A 188 -13.75 28.06 -19.64
CA VAL A 188 -14.60 26.88 -19.47
C VAL A 188 -14.38 26.26 -18.10
N VAL A 189 -15.42 26.28 -17.28
CA VAL A 189 -15.45 25.58 -16.00
C VAL A 189 -16.20 24.28 -16.20
N ALA A 190 -15.66 23.17 -15.74
CA ALA A 190 -16.30 21.86 -15.82
C ALA A 190 -16.67 21.33 -14.44
N VAL A 191 -17.81 20.64 -14.36
CA VAL A 191 -18.20 19.79 -13.24
C VAL A 191 -18.49 18.41 -13.81
N VAL A 192 -17.94 17.36 -13.20
CA VAL A 192 -18.17 15.97 -13.62
C VAL A 192 -18.65 15.16 -12.42
N GLY A 193 -19.80 14.50 -12.55
CA GLY A 193 -20.31 13.64 -11.49
C GLY A 193 -21.78 13.26 -11.63
N ARG A 194 -22.24 12.36 -10.77
CA ARG A 194 -23.65 11.98 -10.67
C ARG A 194 -24.43 13.10 -9.97
N PHE A 195 -25.67 13.35 -10.37
CA PHE A 195 -26.51 14.40 -9.74
C PHE A 195 -27.19 13.90 -8.48
N THR A 196 -26.37 13.51 -7.50
CA THR A 196 -26.76 13.12 -6.15
C THR A 196 -26.37 14.20 -5.15
N GLU A 197 -27.00 14.19 -3.97
CA GLU A 197 -26.81 15.24 -2.95
C GLU A 197 -25.37 15.32 -2.45
N ASP A 198 -24.68 14.19 -2.32
CA ASP A 198 -23.27 14.10 -1.92
C ASP A 198 -22.32 14.81 -2.90
N LYS A 199 -22.72 15.04 -4.17
CA LYS A 199 -21.90 15.79 -5.14
C LYS A 199 -22.03 17.30 -5.03
N ARG A 200 -23.01 17.79 -4.26
CA ARG A 200 -23.23 19.21 -3.96
C ARG A 200 -23.13 20.10 -5.20
N LEU A 201 -23.82 19.72 -6.28
CA LEU A 201 -23.83 20.51 -7.52
C LEU A 201 -24.46 21.89 -7.28
N ASP A 202 -25.26 22.06 -6.23
CA ASP A 202 -25.71 23.36 -5.74
C ASP A 202 -24.56 24.29 -5.33
N ASP A 203 -23.58 23.80 -4.57
CA ASP A 203 -22.40 24.59 -4.19
C ASP A 203 -21.58 24.97 -5.42
N ALA A 204 -21.43 24.05 -6.38
CA ALA A 204 -20.70 24.33 -7.62
C ALA A 204 -21.42 25.38 -8.49
N LEU A 205 -22.75 25.31 -8.61
CA LEU A 205 -23.56 26.30 -9.32
C LEU A 205 -23.48 27.67 -8.67
N ASP A 206 -23.59 27.75 -7.35
CA ASP A 206 -23.48 29.02 -6.61
C ASP A 206 -22.07 29.60 -6.66
N ALA A 207 -21.04 28.75 -6.57
CA ALA A 207 -19.65 29.16 -6.68
C ALA A 207 -19.34 29.69 -8.08
N PHE A 208 -19.87 29.06 -9.13
CA PHE A 208 -19.73 29.55 -10.49
C PHE A 208 -20.46 30.89 -10.71
N ALA A 209 -21.71 31.01 -10.24
CA ALA A 209 -22.48 32.25 -10.34
C ALA A 209 -21.70 33.45 -9.75
N ARG A 210 -21.11 33.26 -8.57
CA ARG A 210 -20.33 34.29 -7.86
C ARG A 210 -18.95 34.49 -8.48
N GLY A 211 -18.18 33.42 -8.64
CA GLY A 211 -16.76 33.47 -9.02
C GLY A 211 -16.52 33.87 -10.47
N ALA A 212 -17.53 33.72 -11.34
CA ALA A 212 -17.45 34.11 -12.75
C ALA A 212 -18.26 35.38 -13.06
N THR A 213 -18.59 36.20 -12.05
CA THR A 213 -19.28 37.48 -12.22
C THR A 213 -18.49 38.41 -13.14
N GLY A 214 -19.15 39.02 -14.13
CA GLY A 214 -18.51 39.96 -15.07
C GLY A 214 -17.62 39.32 -16.13
N LEU A 215 -17.49 37.99 -16.16
CA LEU A 215 -16.72 37.25 -17.17
C LEU A 215 -17.65 36.44 -18.08
N PRO A 216 -17.32 36.28 -19.38
CA PRO A 216 -18.12 35.49 -20.31
C PRO A 216 -17.92 33.96 -20.14
N ALA A 217 -17.58 33.49 -18.94
CA ALA A 217 -17.28 32.08 -18.69
C ALA A 217 -18.53 31.19 -18.81
N VAL A 218 -18.31 29.93 -19.17
CA VAL A 218 -19.31 28.87 -19.32
C VAL A 218 -19.07 27.76 -18.29
N LEU A 219 -20.14 27.21 -17.73
CA LEU A 219 -20.12 26.02 -16.87
C LEU A 219 -20.65 24.80 -17.65
N ALA A 220 -19.77 23.86 -17.96
CA ALA A 220 -20.14 22.55 -18.51
C ALA A 220 -20.40 21.55 -17.37
N VAL A 221 -21.63 21.07 -17.26
CA VAL A 221 -22.05 20.09 -16.26
C VAL A 221 -22.20 18.72 -16.94
N ILE A 222 -21.25 17.83 -16.69
CA ILE A 222 -21.13 16.52 -17.32
C ILE A 222 -21.57 15.43 -16.33
N GLY A 223 -22.62 14.71 -16.69
CA GLY A 223 -23.23 13.69 -15.85
C GLY A 223 -24.75 13.79 -15.83
N ASP A 224 -25.37 12.91 -15.04
CA ASP A 224 -26.82 12.86 -14.87
C ASP A 224 -27.17 12.26 -13.49
N GLY A 225 -28.44 12.31 -13.11
CA GLY A 225 -28.93 11.71 -11.88
C GLY A 225 -30.26 12.30 -11.40
N PRO A 226 -30.76 11.80 -10.27
CA PRO A 226 -32.10 12.14 -9.78
C PRO A 226 -32.28 13.64 -9.49
N GLY A 227 -31.20 14.38 -9.19
CA GLY A 227 -31.26 15.81 -8.92
C GLY A 227 -31.38 16.71 -10.17
N ARG A 228 -31.35 16.16 -11.40
CA ARG A 228 -31.24 16.95 -12.64
C ARG A 228 -32.24 18.10 -12.73
N ALA A 229 -33.52 17.82 -12.57
CA ALA A 229 -34.59 18.82 -12.70
C ALA A 229 -34.43 19.98 -11.70
N ALA A 230 -33.99 19.69 -10.47
CA ALA A 230 -33.75 20.70 -9.45
C ALA A 230 -32.57 21.61 -9.82
N TYR A 231 -31.49 21.04 -10.35
CA TYR A 231 -30.31 21.78 -10.78
C TYR A 231 -30.54 22.62 -12.03
N GLU A 232 -31.31 22.12 -13.01
CA GLU A 232 -31.72 22.90 -14.18
C GLU A 232 -32.60 24.09 -13.80
N LYS A 233 -33.55 23.89 -12.86
CA LYS A 233 -34.35 24.99 -12.30
C LYS A 233 -33.47 26.04 -11.60
N ARG A 234 -32.44 25.61 -10.87
CA ARG A 234 -31.47 26.53 -10.22
C ARG A 234 -30.64 27.30 -11.26
N ALA A 235 -30.23 26.65 -12.35
CA ALA A 235 -29.46 27.26 -13.43
C ALA A 235 -30.26 28.27 -14.27
N ALA A 236 -31.59 28.28 -14.17
CA ALA A 236 -32.46 29.27 -14.81
C ALA A 236 -32.46 30.65 -14.13
N ARG A 237 -31.80 30.80 -12.97
CA ARG A 237 -31.61 32.09 -12.29
C ARG A 237 -30.84 33.07 -13.19
N ALA A 238 -31.09 34.36 -13.02
CA ALA A 238 -30.57 35.40 -13.92
C ALA A 238 -29.03 35.47 -13.99
N ASP A 239 -28.35 35.12 -12.90
CA ASP A 239 -26.89 35.07 -12.77
C ASP A 239 -26.24 33.87 -13.50
N LEU A 240 -27.02 32.85 -13.83
CA LEU A 240 -26.59 31.60 -14.49
C LEU A 240 -27.19 31.39 -15.87
N LYS A 241 -28.28 32.09 -16.19
CA LYS A 241 -29.08 31.87 -17.40
C LYS A 241 -28.21 32.00 -18.67
N GLY A 242 -28.22 30.94 -19.48
CA GLY A 242 -27.45 30.86 -20.72
C GLY A 242 -25.96 30.52 -20.57
N ARG A 243 -25.46 30.40 -19.32
CA ARG A 243 -24.04 30.11 -19.04
C ARG A 243 -23.78 28.67 -18.59
N VAL A 244 -24.82 27.94 -18.21
CA VAL A 244 -24.73 26.55 -17.75
C VAL A 244 -25.18 25.60 -18.86
N ARG A 245 -24.35 24.59 -19.18
CA ARG A 245 -24.61 23.58 -20.19
C ARG A 245 -24.66 22.20 -19.55
N PHE A 246 -25.86 21.63 -19.46
CA PHE A 246 -26.05 20.25 -18.99
C PHE A 246 -25.81 19.29 -20.15
N MET A 247 -24.74 18.49 -20.05
CA MET A 247 -24.28 17.59 -21.12
C MET A 247 -24.88 16.19 -21.04
N GLY A 248 -25.63 15.89 -19.98
CA GLY A 248 -26.10 14.54 -19.68
C GLY A 248 -24.95 13.58 -19.37
N TRP A 249 -25.27 12.28 -19.31
CA TRP A 249 -24.26 11.24 -19.14
C TRP A 249 -23.38 11.12 -20.40
N ARG A 250 -22.06 11.11 -20.19
CA ARG A 250 -21.03 11.05 -21.22
C ARG A 250 -19.99 9.99 -20.85
N ASP A 251 -19.70 9.07 -21.76
CA ASP A 251 -18.61 8.09 -21.64
C ASP A 251 -17.23 8.69 -21.94
N ASP A 252 -17.20 9.79 -22.69
CA ASP A 252 -16.02 10.56 -23.07
C ASP A 252 -15.72 11.76 -22.14
N ALA A 253 -16.23 11.76 -20.91
CA ALA A 253 -16.03 12.87 -19.95
C ALA A 253 -14.55 13.26 -19.76
N ALA A 254 -13.64 12.28 -19.73
CA ALA A 254 -12.20 12.52 -19.63
C ALA A 254 -11.62 13.27 -20.85
N GLU A 255 -12.16 13.04 -22.06
CA GLU A 255 -11.78 13.79 -23.26
C GLU A 255 -12.36 15.20 -23.24
N LEU A 256 -13.62 15.36 -22.82
CA LEU A 256 -14.26 16.67 -22.69
C LEU A 256 -13.50 17.60 -21.75
N LEU A 257 -12.92 17.05 -20.66
CA LEU A 257 -12.11 17.82 -19.71
C LEU A 257 -10.88 18.50 -20.33
N ARG A 258 -10.42 18.09 -21.53
CA ARG A 258 -9.37 18.81 -22.28
C ARG A 258 -9.79 20.20 -22.72
N GLY A 259 -11.09 20.39 -22.93
CA GLY A 259 -11.67 21.67 -23.30
C GLY A 259 -11.85 22.61 -22.12
N ALA A 260 -11.79 22.09 -20.89
CA ALA A 260 -11.94 22.87 -19.68
C ALA A 260 -10.66 23.64 -19.33
N ASP A 261 -10.83 24.78 -18.67
CA ASP A 261 -9.76 25.55 -18.03
C ASP A 261 -9.68 25.19 -16.54
N VAL A 262 -10.83 25.06 -15.89
CA VAL A 262 -10.94 24.73 -14.47
C VAL A 262 -11.94 23.59 -14.27
N LEU A 263 -11.58 22.58 -13.48
CA LEU A 263 -12.54 21.65 -12.88
C LEU A 263 -12.97 22.21 -11.53
N LEU A 264 -14.29 22.33 -11.33
CA LEU A 264 -14.90 22.65 -10.04
C LEU A 264 -15.51 21.38 -9.45
N HIS A 265 -15.02 20.96 -8.27
CA HIS A 265 -15.43 19.71 -7.63
C HIS A 265 -15.88 19.96 -6.18
N ALA A 266 -17.20 20.00 -5.94
CA ALA A 266 -17.77 20.44 -4.66
C ALA A 266 -18.21 19.30 -3.72
N SER A 267 -17.82 18.05 -3.98
CA SER A 267 -18.41 16.89 -3.30
C SER A 267 -18.19 16.88 -1.77
N ALA A 268 -19.20 16.39 -1.05
CA ALA A 268 -19.17 16.11 0.38
C ALA A 268 -18.91 14.64 0.73
N GLU A 269 -18.79 13.74 -0.26
CA GLU A 269 -18.36 12.36 -0.02
C GLU A 269 -17.55 11.83 -1.21
N GLU A 270 -16.25 11.59 -0.97
CA GLU A 270 -15.34 10.98 -1.93
C GLU A 270 -14.21 10.25 -1.21
N GLY A 271 -13.74 9.14 -1.80
CA GLY A 271 -12.42 8.57 -1.48
C GLY A 271 -11.34 9.36 -2.22
N LEU A 272 -11.09 9.01 -3.48
CA LEU A 272 -10.26 9.78 -4.42
C LEU A 272 -10.99 9.91 -5.75
N SER A 273 -11.48 11.11 -6.04
CA SER A 273 -12.29 11.40 -7.23
C SER A 273 -11.53 11.16 -8.54
N ASN A 274 -12.06 10.26 -9.37
CA ASN A 274 -11.54 10.03 -10.72
C ASN A 274 -11.67 11.27 -11.60
N ALA A 275 -12.73 12.06 -11.44
CA ALA A 275 -12.94 13.30 -12.21
C ALA A 275 -11.82 14.32 -11.96
N VAL A 276 -11.36 14.43 -10.71
CA VAL A 276 -10.22 15.28 -10.34
C VAL A 276 -8.94 14.79 -11.00
N LEU A 277 -8.65 13.49 -10.94
CA LEU A 277 -7.47 12.91 -11.59
C LEU A 277 -7.52 13.05 -13.12
N GLU A 278 -8.69 12.86 -13.73
CA GLU A 278 -8.93 13.03 -15.16
C GLU A 278 -8.73 14.50 -15.59
N ALA A 279 -9.22 15.46 -14.80
CA ALA A 279 -9.01 16.88 -15.07
C ALA A 279 -7.54 17.29 -14.94
N MET A 280 -6.86 16.77 -13.91
CA MET A 280 -5.42 16.95 -13.76
C MET A 280 -4.67 16.40 -14.99
N ALA A 281 -4.97 15.17 -15.42
CA ALA A 281 -4.37 14.57 -16.61
C ALA A 281 -4.69 15.35 -17.90
N ALA A 282 -5.88 15.95 -17.98
CA ALA A 282 -6.28 16.83 -19.07
C ALA A 282 -5.57 18.21 -19.04
N GLY A 283 -4.95 18.55 -17.91
CA GLY A 283 -4.27 19.82 -17.68
C GLY A 283 -5.20 20.99 -17.37
N ALA A 284 -6.40 20.70 -16.86
CA ALA A 284 -7.26 21.70 -16.25
C ALA A 284 -6.80 22.00 -14.81
N ALA A 285 -6.85 23.25 -14.39
CA ALA A 285 -6.64 23.60 -12.99
C ALA A 285 -7.80 23.04 -12.14
N VAL A 286 -7.56 22.66 -10.90
CA VAL A 286 -8.59 22.07 -10.03
C VAL A 286 -8.94 23.02 -8.90
N VAL A 287 -10.23 23.21 -8.65
CA VAL A 287 -10.77 23.77 -7.39
C VAL A 287 -11.69 22.72 -6.79
N ALA A 288 -11.28 22.12 -5.68
CA ALA A 288 -11.98 21.00 -5.06
C ALA A 288 -12.27 21.22 -3.57
N THR A 289 -13.31 20.58 -3.04
CA THR A 289 -13.47 20.40 -1.60
C THR A 289 -12.39 19.46 -1.05
N ASN A 290 -11.89 19.74 0.15
CA ASN A 290 -10.87 18.94 0.82
C ASN A 290 -11.52 17.79 1.58
N ILE A 291 -11.82 16.71 0.86
CA ILE A 291 -12.39 15.48 1.40
C ILE A 291 -11.57 14.26 1.00
N GLY A 292 -11.56 13.23 1.84
CA GLY A 292 -10.89 11.96 1.55
C GLY A 292 -9.43 12.18 1.13
N GLY A 293 -9.06 11.63 -0.02
CA GLY A 293 -7.75 11.73 -0.63
C GLY A 293 -7.51 12.99 -1.47
N MET A 294 -8.36 14.02 -1.43
CA MET A 294 -8.18 15.22 -2.27
C MET A 294 -6.84 15.93 -2.02
N ALA A 295 -6.39 16.02 -0.77
CA ALA A 295 -5.06 16.55 -0.45
C ALA A 295 -3.89 15.66 -0.93
N GLU A 296 -4.16 14.39 -1.26
CA GLU A 296 -3.18 13.49 -1.86
C GLU A 296 -3.06 13.73 -3.38
N ALA A 297 -4.15 14.12 -4.04
CA ALA A 297 -4.15 14.47 -5.47
C ALA A 297 -3.73 15.93 -5.72
N VAL A 298 -4.42 16.89 -5.09
CA VAL A 298 -4.26 18.32 -5.33
C VAL A 298 -3.33 18.94 -4.29
N ARG A 299 -2.21 19.51 -4.75
CA ARG A 299 -1.32 20.33 -3.91
C ARG A 299 -1.82 21.77 -3.95
N ASP A 300 -2.38 22.21 -2.83
CA ASP A 300 -2.96 23.55 -2.67
C ASP A 300 -1.96 24.65 -3.09
N GLY A 301 -2.42 25.58 -3.93
CA GLY A 301 -1.61 26.66 -4.48
C GLY A 301 -0.62 26.27 -5.58
N VAL A 302 -0.46 24.96 -5.88
CA VAL A 302 0.52 24.47 -6.85
C VAL A 302 -0.16 23.79 -8.05
N THR A 303 -0.99 22.78 -7.81
CA THR A 303 -1.70 22.05 -8.88
C THR A 303 -3.20 22.38 -8.93
N GLY A 304 -3.64 23.31 -8.07
CA GLY A 304 -5.03 23.66 -7.86
C GLY A 304 -5.25 24.20 -6.44
N TYR A 305 -6.52 24.34 -6.06
CA TYR A 305 -6.94 24.75 -4.72
C TYR A 305 -7.84 23.71 -4.07
N THR A 306 -7.70 23.60 -2.75
CA THR A 306 -8.60 22.81 -1.91
C THR A 306 -9.28 23.70 -0.88
N VAL A 307 -10.59 23.51 -0.65
CA VAL A 307 -11.38 24.31 0.30
C VAL A 307 -12.22 23.44 1.23
N ALA A 308 -12.74 23.99 2.32
CA ALA A 308 -13.62 23.23 3.21
C ALA A 308 -14.94 22.83 2.53
N ILE A 309 -15.48 21.65 2.87
CA ILE A 309 -16.78 21.16 2.41
C ILE A 309 -17.87 22.17 2.80
N GLY A 310 -18.82 22.42 1.89
CA GLY A 310 -19.95 23.33 2.14
C GLY A 310 -19.61 24.82 2.09
N ASN A 311 -18.35 25.17 1.78
CA ASN A 311 -17.94 26.57 1.65
C ASN A 311 -17.98 27.03 0.18
N ALA A 312 -19.20 27.22 -0.34
CA ALA A 312 -19.40 27.73 -1.70
C ALA A 312 -18.76 29.11 -1.94
N GLY A 313 -18.61 29.93 -0.89
CA GLY A 313 -17.89 31.21 -0.96
C GLY A 313 -16.41 31.02 -1.27
N ALA A 314 -15.72 30.17 -0.52
CA ALA A 314 -14.31 29.86 -0.78
C ALA A 314 -14.11 29.17 -2.14
N LEU A 315 -15.04 28.31 -2.58
CA LEU A 315 -15.02 27.78 -3.95
C LEU A 315 -15.08 28.92 -4.99
N ALA A 316 -15.98 29.88 -4.79
CA ALA A 316 -16.13 31.04 -5.67
C ALA A 316 -14.86 31.90 -5.71
N ASP A 317 -14.26 32.20 -4.55
CA ASP A 317 -13.06 33.04 -4.45
C ASP A 317 -11.87 32.39 -5.19
N ARG A 318 -11.68 31.07 -5.01
CA ARG A 318 -10.62 30.33 -5.70
C ARG A 318 -10.88 30.20 -7.19
N LEU A 319 -12.14 30.02 -7.59
CA LEU A 319 -12.53 30.04 -9.00
C LEU A 319 -12.25 31.41 -9.63
N ALA A 320 -12.67 32.50 -8.98
CA ALA A 320 -12.46 33.87 -9.45
C ALA A 320 -10.97 34.18 -9.65
N ALA A 321 -10.12 33.77 -8.71
CA ALA A 321 -8.66 33.94 -8.82
C ALA A 321 -8.08 33.25 -10.06
N LEU A 322 -8.56 32.05 -10.42
CA LEU A 322 -8.09 31.34 -11.62
C LEU A 322 -8.66 31.93 -12.91
N LEU A 323 -9.90 32.40 -12.90
CA LEU A 323 -10.53 33.02 -14.06
C LEU A 323 -9.95 34.41 -14.37
N ALA A 324 -9.51 35.15 -13.34
CA ALA A 324 -8.87 36.46 -13.47
C ALA A 324 -7.40 36.38 -13.94
N ASP A 325 -6.70 35.28 -13.68
CA ASP A 325 -5.32 35.05 -14.13
C ASP A 325 -5.20 33.76 -14.97
N PRO A 326 -5.40 33.85 -16.30
CA PRO A 326 -5.21 32.72 -17.21
C PRO A 326 -3.78 32.14 -17.17
N GLY A 327 -2.78 32.94 -16.82
CA GLY A 327 -1.40 32.50 -16.66
C GLY A 327 -1.25 31.56 -15.46
N LEU A 328 -1.83 31.92 -14.31
CA LEU A 328 -1.90 31.06 -13.13
C LEU A 328 -2.67 29.78 -13.41
N CYS A 329 -3.83 29.89 -14.06
CA CYS A 329 -4.65 28.74 -14.44
C CYS A 329 -3.85 27.73 -15.28
N ARG A 330 -3.15 28.20 -16.33
CA ARG A 330 -2.28 27.33 -17.15
C ARG A 330 -1.11 26.72 -16.37
N ARG A 331 -0.46 27.49 -15.47
CA ARG A 331 0.63 26.97 -14.64
C ARG A 331 0.15 25.86 -13.70
N MET A 332 -1.00 26.04 -13.05
CA MET A 332 -1.58 25.02 -12.17
C MET A 332 -2.03 23.79 -12.94
N GLY A 333 -2.67 23.96 -14.10
CA GLY A 333 -3.03 22.87 -15.00
C GLY A 333 -1.81 22.05 -15.46
N ALA A 334 -0.72 22.72 -15.84
CA ALA A 334 0.55 22.08 -16.20
C ALA A 334 1.10 21.21 -15.05
N ALA A 335 1.13 21.79 -13.84
CA ALA A 335 1.62 21.12 -12.65
C ALA A 335 0.73 19.92 -12.26
N GLY A 336 -0.60 20.06 -12.43
CA GLY A 336 -1.57 18.98 -12.27
C GLY A 336 -1.33 17.84 -13.25
N ALA A 337 -1.11 18.14 -14.53
CA ALA A 337 -0.84 17.14 -15.56
C ALA A 337 0.47 16.39 -15.30
N ALA A 338 1.55 17.10 -14.95
CA ALA A 338 2.81 16.47 -14.56
C ALA A 338 2.62 15.50 -13.38
N ARG A 339 1.92 15.96 -12.33
CA ARG A 339 1.61 15.14 -11.16
C ARG A 339 0.75 13.90 -11.49
N ALA A 340 -0.24 14.05 -12.36
CA ALA A 340 -1.09 12.93 -12.81
C ALA A 340 -0.25 11.85 -13.51
N ARG A 341 0.67 12.25 -14.40
CA ARG A 341 1.58 11.32 -15.09
C ARG A 341 2.56 10.63 -14.15
N GLU A 342 3.06 11.33 -13.14
CA GLU A 342 4.03 10.78 -12.19
C GLU A 342 3.42 9.76 -11.22
N GLY A 343 2.16 9.97 -10.80
CA GLY A 343 1.60 9.25 -9.64
C GLY A 343 0.23 8.59 -9.83
N PHE A 344 -0.54 8.94 -10.86
CA PHE A 344 -1.96 8.59 -10.96
C PHE A 344 -2.31 7.91 -12.29
N THR A 345 -1.39 7.15 -12.87
CA THR A 345 -1.62 6.43 -14.13
C THR A 345 -2.23 5.05 -13.91
N ILE A 346 -2.95 4.54 -14.91
CA ILE A 346 -3.44 3.15 -14.92
C ILE A 346 -2.30 2.15 -14.72
N ALA A 347 -1.14 2.39 -15.34
CA ALA A 347 0.03 1.52 -15.21
C ALA A 347 0.55 1.47 -13.76
N ALA A 348 0.67 2.61 -13.09
CA ALA A 348 1.10 2.68 -11.69
C ALA A 348 0.11 1.95 -10.76
N MET A 349 -1.19 2.21 -10.92
CA MET A 349 -2.25 1.55 -10.16
C MET A 349 -2.24 0.03 -10.36
N ALA A 350 -2.21 -0.44 -11.61
CA ALA A 350 -2.22 -1.86 -11.93
C ALA A 350 -0.94 -2.56 -11.44
N GLY A 351 0.22 -1.91 -11.59
CA GLY A 351 1.50 -2.44 -11.09
C GLY A 351 1.51 -2.62 -9.57
N ALA A 352 1.00 -1.63 -8.83
CA ALA A 352 0.88 -1.69 -7.38
C ALA A 352 -0.09 -2.81 -6.92
N ILE A 353 -1.28 -2.89 -7.53
CA ILE A 353 -2.26 -3.95 -7.21
C ILE A 353 -1.70 -5.33 -7.55
N ARG A 354 -1.06 -5.47 -8.71
CA ARG A 354 -0.40 -6.71 -9.12
C ARG A 354 0.67 -7.14 -8.13
N GLY A 355 1.52 -6.22 -7.68
CA GLY A 355 2.56 -6.51 -6.70
C GLY A 355 2.00 -7.02 -5.37
N GLU A 356 0.98 -6.34 -4.85
CA GLU A 356 0.32 -6.71 -3.60
C GLU A 356 -0.39 -8.06 -3.68
N MET A 357 -1.13 -8.29 -4.76
CA MET A 357 -1.88 -9.53 -4.95
C MET A 357 -0.98 -10.71 -5.29
N ASN A 358 0.13 -10.50 -6.01
CA ASN A 358 1.17 -11.52 -6.20
C ASN A 358 1.71 -12.02 -4.86
N ALA A 359 2.07 -11.12 -3.95
CA ALA A 359 2.58 -11.51 -2.64
C ALA A 359 1.56 -12.37 -1.86
N VAL A 360 0.26 -12.08 -2.00
CA VAL A 360 -0.82 -12.87 -1.40
C VAL A 360 -1.00 -14.22 -2.11
N ALA A 361 -0.98 -14.23 -3.44
CA ALA A 361 -1.16 -15.44 -4.24
C ALA A 361 -0.01 -16.42 -3.99
N ASP A 362 1.24 -15.93 -3.99
CA ASP A 362 2.43 -16.67 -3.62
C ASP A 362 2.29 -17.24 -2.21
N HIS A 363 1.86 -16.42 -1.25
CA HIS A 363 1.59 -16.89 0.10
C HIS A 363 0.60 -18.05 0.10
N ARG A 364 -0.55 -17.94 -0.58
CA ARG A 364 -1.57 -19.00 -0.60
C ARG A 364 -1.16 -20.24 -1.41
N ARG A 365 -0.36 -20.09 -2.46
CA ARG A 365 0.23 -21.21 -3.22
C ARG A 365 1.24 -21.96 -2.34
N LEU A 366 2.14 -21.25 -1.66
CA LEU A 366 3.09 -21.83 -0.71
C LEU A 366 2.41 -22.56 0.46
N MET A 367 1.32 -21.99 0.99
CA MET A 367 0.51 -22.66 2.04
C MET A 367 -0.04 -24.02 1.60
N ARG A 368 -0.24 -24.24 0.30
CA ARG A 368 -0.74 -25.50 -0.27
C ARG A 368 0.38 -26.48 -0.60
N SER A 369 1.48 -25.99 -1.16
CA SER A 369 2.60 -26.84 -1.59
C SER A 369 3.49 -27.29 -0.43
N ALA A 370 3.37 -26.68 0.75
CA ALA A 370 4.11 -27.08 1.94
C ALA A 370 3.87 -28.57 2.27
N PRO A 371 4.89 -29.45 2.16
CA PRO A 371 4.71 -30.87 2.41
C PRO A 371 4.45 -31.17 3.90
N ARG A 372 3.68 -32.21 4.19
CA ARG A 372 3.44 -32.71 5.56
C ARG A 372 4.68 -33.49 6.03
N VAL A 373 5.71 -32.81 6.51
CA VAL A 373 6.97 -33.47 6.96
C VAL A 373 7.25 -33.17 8.43
N ARG A 374 7.80 -34.17 9.14
CA ARG A 374 7.90 -34.22 10.60
C ARG A 374 9.05 -33.38 11.25
N HIS A 375 10.07 -32.84 10.55
CA HIS A 375 11.17 -32.07 11.19
C HIS A 375 11.98 -31.14 10.23
N GLY A 376 12.46 -29.95 10.70
CA GLY A 376 13.61 -29.15 10.18
C GLY A 376 13.37 -27.67 9.73
N VAL A 377 14.28 -26.72 10.06
CA VAL A 377 14.49 -25.27 9.65
C VAL A 377 15.03 -25.16 8.21
N TRP A 378 15.13 -23.99 7.52
CA TRP A 378 15.90 -23.80 6.27
C TRP A 378 16.85 -22.55 6.30
N VAL A 379 18.02 -22.54 5.61
CA VAL A 379 18.96 -21.37 5.48
C VAL A 379 19.67 -21.40 4.13
N VAL A 380 19.53 -20.38 3.27
CA VAL A 380 20.37 -20.26 2.05
C VAL A 380 21.28 -19.04 2.14
N ALA A 381 22.53 -19.22 1.71
CA ALA A 381 23.53 -18.20 1.42
C ALA A 381 23.89 -18.29 -0.08
N GLY A 382 24.36 -17.21 -0.68
CA GLY A 382 24.77 -17.16 -2.09
C GLY A 382 25.90 -18.16 -2.42
N ALA A 383 25.95 -18.60 -3.68
CA ALA A 383 26.68 -19.77 -4.19
C ALA A 383 28.21 -19.84 -3.98
N ALA A 384 28.85 -18.84 -3.35
CA ALA A 384 30.29 -18.84 -3.07
C ALA A 384 30.66 -19.05 -1.58
N ASP A 385 29.77 -18.70 -0.63
CA ASP A 385 30.11 -18.69 0.81
C ASP A 385 29.46 -19.82 1.64
N ALA A 386 28.74 -20.72 0.98
CA ALA A 386 27.97 -21.79 1.63
C ALA A 386 28.86 -22.78 2.41
N VAL A 387 30.05 -23.09 1.92
CA VAL A 387 30.96 -24.07 2.54
C VAL A 387 31.66 -23.49 3.78
N ALA A 388 32.07 -22.22 3.73
CA ALA A 388 32.75 -21.54 4.84
C ALA A 388 31.79 -21.23 6.01
N THR A 389 30.54 -20.88 5.71
CA THR A 389 29.50 -20.64 6.71
C THR A 389 29.04 -21.93 7.37
N ALA A 390 28.91 -23.03 6.60
CA ALA A 390 28.54 -24.35 7.13
C ALA A 390 29.60 -24.93 8.09
N ARG A 391 30.89 -24.73 7.83
CA ARG A 391 32.00 -25.17 8.70
C ARG A 391 32.03 -24.50 10.08
N ARG A 392 31.38 -23.35 10.27
CA ARG A 392 31.30 -22.67 11.58
C ARG A 392 30.32 -23.32 12.56
N PHE A 393 29.42 -24.16 12.09
CA PHE A 393 28.31 -24.72 12.89
C PHE A 393 28.28 -26.25 12.93
N LEU A 394 29.22 -26.93 12.27
CA LEU A 394 29.31 -28.39 12.14
C LEU A 394 30.75 -28.85 12.42
N ASP A 395 30.91 -29.91 13.23
CA ASP A 395 32.16 -30.69 13.29
C ASP A 395 32.06 -31.78 12.22
N VAL A 396 32.94 -31.75 11.21
CA VAL A 396 32.96 -32.70 10.10
C VAL A 396 34.26 -33.49 10.19
N LYS A 397 34.17 -34.80 10.42
CA LYS A 397 35.33 -35.70 10.32
C LYS A 397 35.45 -36.22 8.89
N ASP A 398 36.67 -36.63 8.51
CA ASP A 398 37.03 -37.01 7.13
C ASP A 398 36.30 -38.25 6.59
N ASP A 399 35.60 -39.00 7.46
CA ASP A 399 34.76 -40.15 7.13
C ASP A 399 33.29 -39.79 6.82
N GLY A 400 32.94 -38.50 6.85
CA GLY A 400 31.62 -38.02 6.46
C GLY A 400 30.55 -38.09 7.56
N ASP A 401 30.90 -38.44 8.80
CA ASP A 401 29.98 -38.36 9.93
C ASP A 401 29.90 -36.91 10.48
N VAL A 402 28.68 -36.37 10.58
CA VAL A 402 28.41 -34.96 10.89
C VAL A 402 27.72 -34.82 12.25
N ARG A 403 28.38 -34.16 13.21
CA ARG A 403 27.75 -33.81 14.50
C ARG A 403 27.48 -32.30 14.62
N VAL A 404 26.23 -32.00 14.98
CA VAL A 404 25.75 -30.63 15.23
C VAL A 404 26.11 -30.21 16.65
N LYS A 405 26.84 -29.09 16.81
CA LYS A 405 26.93 -28.40 18.11
C LYS A 405 25.55 -27.86 18.46
N THR A 406 24.88 -28.53 19.41
CA THR A 406 23.53 -28.31 19.98
C THR A 406 22.72 -27.06 19.54
N THR A 407 21.43 -27.33 19.19
CA THR A 407 20.24 -26.48 18.83
C THR A 407 19.95 -26.20 17.33
N PRO A 408 18.66 -25.98 16.93
CA PRO A 408 17.82 -26.87 16.10
C PRO A 408 18.09 -26.86 14.57
N ARG A 409 17.87 -28.04 13.95
CA ARG A 409 18.22 -28.51 12.59
C ARG A 409 17.65 -27.67 11.42
N VAL A 410 18.41 -27.43 10.34
CA VAL A 410 18.15 -26.56 9.14
C VAL A 410 18.32 -27.32 7.77
N ARG A 411 17.64 -26.96 6.66
CA ARG A 411 17.58 -27.60 5.30
C ARG A 411 17.52 -26.56 4.12
N VAL A 412 17.81 -26.85 2.83
CA VAL A 412 17.82 -25.85 1.69
C VAL A 412 17.21 -26.38 0.37
N GLU A 413 16.16 -25.76 -0.22
CA GLU A 413 15.43 -26.25 -1.42
C GLU A 413 15.16 -25.09 -2.37
N ARG A 414 15.37 -25.35 -3.67
CA ARG A 414 15.18 -24.40 -4.77
C ARG A 414 14.30 -25.07 -5.81
N ARG A 415 13.07 -24.59 -6.09
CA ARG A 415 12.21 -24.89 -7.29
C ARG A 415 10.91 -24.03 -7.27
N PRO A 416 10.16 -23.85 -8.38
CA PRO A 416 10.39 -24.13 -9.80
C PRO A 416 10.70 -22.84 -10.61
N GLU A 417 10.93 -22.96 -11.92
CA GLU A 417 11.21 -21.84 -12.83
C GLU A 417 10.20 -20.68 -12.69
N GLY A 418 10.72 -19.44 -12.68
CA GLY A 418 9.93 -18.21 -12.58
C GLY A 418 9.83 -17.60 -11.16
N LEU A 419 10.11 -18.36 -10.11
CA LEU A 419 10.25 -17.84 -8.75
C LEU A 419 11.75 -17.64 -8.46
N GLY A 420 12.16 -16.43 -8.08
CA GLY A 420 13.52 -16.19 -7.57
C GLY A 420 13.83 -17.05 -6.32
N ASN A 421 15.05 -16.94 -5.77
CA ASN A 421 15.40 -17.71 -4.57
C ASN A 421 14.45 -17.38 -3.40
N LEU A 422 13.85 -18.41 -2.79
CA LEU A 422 12.96 -18.29 -1.63
C LEU A 422 13.61 -18.94 -0.41
N TYR A 423 13.57 -18.27 0.73
CA TYR A 423 14.25 -18.69 1.96
C TYR A 423 13.21 -19.05 3.03
N GLY A 424 13.24 -20.25 3.60
CA GLY A 424 12.29 -20.69 4.63
C GLY A 424 12.89 -20.74 6.03
N LYS A 425 12.15 -20.39 7.08
CA LYS A 425 12.49 -20.67 8.49
C LYS A 425 11.37 -21.48 9.10
N TRP A 426 11.63 -22.74 9.39
CA TRP A 426 10.66 -23.66 10.02
C TRP A 426 10.84 -23.68 11.55
N PHE A 427 9.77 -23.93 12.27
CA PHE A 427 9.73 -23.99 13.73
C PHE A 427 8.95 -25.24 14.13
N LEU A 428 9.55 -26.08 14.98
CA LEU A 428 8.93 -27.29 15.52
C LEU A 428 8.52 -27.08 16.97
N THR A 429 7.31 -27.49 17.34
CA THR A 429 6.77 -27.35 18.70
C THR A 429 6.93 -28.65 19.50
N GLU A 430 8.10 -28.84 20.11
CA GLU A 430 8.41 -30.07 20.87
C GLU A 430 7.99 -29.99 22.35
N ALA A 431 8.08 -28.82 23.00
CA ALA A 431 7.87 -28.69 24.43
C ALA A 431 6.39 -28.48 24.84
N PRO A 432 5.91 -29.06 25.97
CA PRO A 432 4.56 -28.83 26.50
C PRO A 432 4.25 -27.34 26.74
N ARG A 433 5.22 -26.55 27.21
CA ARG A 433 5.06 -25.09 27.41
C ARG A 433 4.75 -24.34 26.12
N ASP A 434 5.39 -24.71 25.01
CA ASP A 434 5.13 -24.09 23.70
C ASP A 434 3.79 -24.55 23.11
N ARG A 435 3.40 -25.81 23.37
CA ARG A 435 2.09 -26.35 22.98
C ARG A 435 0.96 -25.59 23.67
N TRP A 436 0.93 -25.53 25.01
CA TRP A 436 -0.11 -24.84 25.77
C TRP A 436 -0.12 -23.32 25.53
N GLY A 437 1.04 -22.69 25.32
CA GLY A 437 1.13 -21.28 24.94
C GLY A 437 0.54 -20.96 23.56
N SER A 438 0.55 -21.91 22.62
CA SER A 438 0.05 -21.75 21.23
C SER A 438 -1.48 -21.87 21.09
N GLY A 439 -2.18 -22.41 22.10
CA GLY A 439 -3.64 -22.50 22.10
C GLY A 439 -4.33 -21.12 22.07
N PHE A 440 -3.68 -20.11 22.65
CA PHE A 440 -4.22 -18.75 22.77
C PHE A 440 -3.33 -17.66 22.13
N ARG A 441 -2.06 -17.95 21.78
CA ARG A 441 -1.13 -16.99 21.13
C ARG A 441 -0.88 -17.34 19.66
N PRO A 442 -0.67 -16.36 18.77
CA PRO A 442 -0.30 -16.62 17.39
C PRO A 442 1.02 -17.41 17.31
N VAL A 443 1.06 -18.41 16.42
CA VAL A 443 2.25 -19.24 16.15
C VAL A 443 3.46 -18.39 15.77
N ARG A 444 4.67 -18.87 16.06
CA ARG A 444 5.92 -18.09 15.95
C ARG A 444 6.14 -17.49 14.56
N ALA A 445 5.96 -18.26 13.49
CA ALA A 445 6.05 -17.75 12.12
C ALA A 445 5.08 -16.59 11.83
N LEU A 446 3.81 -16.74 12.24
CA LEU A 446 2.78 -15.71 12.04
C LEU A 446 3.03 -14.47 12.88
N ARG A 447 3.56 -14.64 14.10
CA ARG A 447 3.97 -13.52 14.95
C ARG A 447 5.09 -12.73 14.28
N ASN A 448 6.11 -13.41 13.76
CA ASN A 448 7.24 -12.76 13.10
C ASN A 448 6.81 -12.05 11.80
N LEU A 449 5.95 -12.68 10.99
CA LEU A 449 5.37 -12.03 9.81
C LEU A 449 4.60 -10.75 10.18
N ARG A 450 3.77 -10.80 11.23
CA ARG A 450 3.03 -9.62 11.71
C ARG A 450 3.95 -8.53 12.22
N VAL A 451 5.02 -8.89 12.92
CA VAL A 451 6.05 -7.94 13.35
C VAL A 451 6.69 -7.30 12.13
N ALA A 452 7.13 -8.08 11.13
CA ALA A 452 7.72 -7.56 9.91
C ALA A 452 6.82 -6.56 9.19
N HIS A 453 5.54 -6.92 8.99
CA HIS A 453 4.58 -6.01 8.35
C HIS A 453 4.38 -4.72 9.14
N ARG A 454 4.36 -4.82 10.48
CA ARG A 454 4.21 -3.65 11.34
C ARG A 454 5.44 -2.75 11.30
N LEU A 455 6.64 -3.34 11.22
CA LEU A 455 7.89 -2.61 11.06
C LEU A 455 7.97 -1.93 9.69
N ALA A 456 7.61 -2.64 8.62
CA ALA A 456 7.54 -2.08 7.27
C ALA A 456 6.55 -0.90 7.18
N ALA A 457 5.38 -1.01 7.82
CA ALA A 457 4.41 0.08 7.90
C ALA A 457 4.91 1.31 8.67
N LEU A 458 5.94 1.16 9.49
CA LEU A 458 6.63 2.25 10.21
C LEU A 458 7.85 2.77 9.43
N GLY A 459 8.04 2.35 8.17
CA GLY A 459 9.16 2.75 7.33
C GLY A 459 10.49 2.04 7.67
N ILE A 460 10.45 1.02 8.53
CA ILE A 460 11.64 0.28 8.94
C ILE A 460 11.95 -0.79 7.91
N ALA A 461 13.16 -0.73 7.35
CA ALA A 461 13.66 -1.77 6.46
C ALA A 461 13.84 -3.09 7.24
N VAL A 462 13.03 -4.08 6.87
CA VAL A 462 13.07 -5.46 7.39
C VAL A 462 13.19 -6.41 6.21
N VAL A 463 13.71 -7.61 6.44
CA VAL A 463 13.78 -8.59 5.35
C VAL A 463 12.34 -8.91 4.90
N PRO A 464 12.03 -8.81 3.59
CA PRO A 464 10.68 -8.98 3.10
C PRO A 464 10.23 -10.44 3.29
N HIS A 465 9.37 -10.70 4.28
CA HIS A 465 8.71 -11.99 4.38
C HIS A 465 7.57 -12.06 3.37
N ARG A 466 7.58 -13.12 2.55
CA ARG A 466 6.56 -13.37 1.53
C ARG A 466 5.37 -14.13 2.10
N ALA A 467 5.59 -15.00 3.09
CA ALA A 467 4.56 -15.91 3.59
C ALA A 467 4.84 -16.44 5.00
N ALA A 468 3.80 -16.85 5.75
CA ALA A 468 3.97 -17.68 6.96
C ALA A 468 2.88 -18.75 7.09
N ALA A 469 3.28 -20.00 7.35
CA ALA A 469 2.41 -21.17 7.47
C ALA A 469 2.48 -21.81 8.87
N TRP A 470 1.45 -22.59 9.22
CA TRP A 470 1.52 -23.50 10.37
C TRP A 470 0.53 -24.65 10.27
N ARG A 471 0.88 -25.74 10.94
CA ARG A 471 0.05 -26.94 11.06
C ARG A 471 -0.42 -27.10 12.50
N ARG A 472 -1.66 -27.54 12.67
CA ARG A 472 -2.27 -27.83 13.98
C ARG A 472 -2.67 -29.30 14.12
N LYS A 473 -2.70 -29.78 15.36
CA LYS A 473 -3.36 -31.02 15.78
C LYS A 473 -4.31 -30.64 16.93
N GLY A 474 -5.60 -30.55 16.64
CA GLY A 474 -6.57 -29.92 17.56
C GLY A 474 -6.31 -28.40 17.73
N PRO A 475 -6.45 -27.81 18.94
CA PRO A 475 -6.19 -26.39 19.17
C PRO A 475 -4.68 -26.04 19.17
N LEU A 476 -3.80 -27.03 19.16
CA LEU A 476 -2.36 -26.86 19.38
C LEU A 476 -1.58 -26.81 18.05
N ALA A 477 -0.66 -25.86 17.93
CA ALA A 477 0.25 -25.78 16.78
C ALA A 477 1.42 -26.76 16.93
N VAL A 478 1.68 -27.54 15.88
CA VAL A 478 2.71 -28.58 15.87
C VAL A 478 3.97 -28.09 15.12
N GLU A 479 3.77 -27.36 14.02
CA GLU A 479 4.81 -26.89 13.11
C GLU A 479 4.44 -25.51 12.58
N SER A 480 5.43 -24.66 12.28
CA SER A 480 5.22 -23.40 11.53
C SER A 480 6.39 -23.08 10.59
N LEU A 481 6.14 -22.37 9.49
CA LEU A 481 7.11 -22.00 8.46
C LEU A 481 6.99 -20.50 8.16
N LEU A 482 8.10 -19.80 7.98
CA LEU A 482 8.18 -18.40 7.56
C LEU A 482 9.01 -18.32 6.28
N VAL A 483 8.47 -17.81 5.19
CA VAL A 483 9.15 -17.67 3.90
C VAL A 483 9.55 -16.21 3.69
N THR A 484 10.77 -16.03 3.22
CA THR A 484 11.47 -14.76 3.10
C THR A 484 11.99 -14.62 1.67
N ALA A 485 11.83 -13.44 1.09
CA ALA A 485 12.35 -13.15 -0.24
C ALA A 485 13.87 -12.98 -0.21
N ASP A 486 14.50 -13.23 -1.35
CA ASP A 486 15.87 -12.82 -1.59
C ASP A 486 16.04 -11.31 -1.39
N VAL A 487 17.21 -10.91 -0.88
CA VAL A 487 17.65 -9.51 -0.87
C VAL A 487 18.96 -9.46 -1.65
N PRO A 488 18.88 -9.36 -3.00
CA PRO A 488 20.06 -9.45 -3.85
C PRO A 488 21.11 -8.40 -3.47
N GLY A 489 22.36 -8.83 -3.31
CA GLY A 489 23.48 -7.96 -2.99
C GLY A 489 23.52 -7.45 -1.54
N ALA A 490 22.63 -7.92 -0.66
CA ALA A 490 22.73 -7.64 0.76
C ALA A 490 23.68 -8.62 1.45
N VAL A 491 24.58 -8.09 2.29
CA VAL A 491 25.59 -8.85 3.04
C VAL A 491 25.42 -8.62 4.54
N PRO A 492 25.74 -9.59 5.41
CA PRO A 492 25.74 -9.38 6.86
C PRO A 492 26.58 -8.16 7.24
N PHE A 493 26.05 -7.29 8.10
CA PHE A 493 26.69 -6.00 8.41
C PHE A 493 28.05 -6.18 9.09
N ASP A 494 28.22 -7.22 9.90
CA ASP A 494 29.49 -7.55 10.52
C ASP A 494 30.51 -8.10 9.51
N GLN A 495 30.07 -8.88 8.53
CA GLN A 495 30.91 -9.34 7.42
C GLN A 495 31.35 -8.15 6.57
N TRP A 496 30.40 -7.34 6.10
CA TRP A 496 30.68 -6.13 5.33
C TRP A 496 31.71 -5.23 6.01
N GLY A 497 31.54 -4.99 7.31
CA GLY A 497 32.45 -4.12 8.03
C GLY A 497 33.84 -4.71 8.25
N ARG A 498 33.98 -6.05 8.38
CA ARG A 498 35.30 -6.72 8.36
C ARG A 498 35.99 -6.57 7.00
N ASP A 499 35.23 -6.74 5.92
CA ASP A 499 35.74 -6.62 4.55
C ASP A 499 36.22 -5.17 4.24
N HIS A 500 35.67 -4.18 4.96
CA HIS A 500 35.98 -2.76 4.81
C HIS A 500 36.73 -2.18 6.03
N ALA A 501 37.35 -3.02 6.86
CA ALA A 501 37.99 -2.60 8.10
C ALA A 501 39.10 -1.54 7.91
N SER A 502 39.76 -1.55 6.74
CA SER A 502 40.79 -0.59 6.35
C SER A 502 40.23 0.76 5.88
N ASP A 503 38.95 0.84 5.49
CA ASP A 503 38.31 2.07 5.02
C ASP A 503 37.60 2.82 6.16
N ARG A 504 38.35 3.75 6.76
CA ARG A 504 37.85 4.57 7.87
C ARG A 504 36.66 5.45 7.49
N ARG A 505 36.54 5.88 6.23
CA ARG A 505 35.45 6.74 5.78
C ARG A 505 34.16 5.92 5.71
N SER A 506 34.23 4.74 5.11
CA SER A 506 33.08 3.82 5.01
C SER A 506 32.59 3.34 6.38
N LEU A 507 33.50 2.98 7.29
CA LEU A 507 33.14 2.60 8.66
C LEU A 507 32.46 3.75 9.43
N ARG A 508 32.93 4.99 9.24
CA ARG A 508 32.32 6.18 9.87
C ARG A 508 30.90 6.43 9.36
N VAL A 509 30.68 6.32 8.05
CA VAL A 509 29.34 6.47 7.43
C VAL A 509 28.43 5.36 7.94
N ALA A 510 28.90 4.11 7.97
CA ALA A 510 28.13 2.98 8.47
C ALA A 510 27.75 3.13 9.95
N ALA A 511 28.68 3.58 10.80
CA ALA A 511 28.41 3.86 12.21
C ALA A 511 27.34 4.96 12.39
N MET A 512 27.40 6.03 11.59
CA MET A 512 26.39 7.09 11.59
C MET A 512 25.02 6.56 11.17
N SER A 513 24.95 5.81 10.06
CA SER A 513 23.71 5.20 9.57
C SER A 513 23.11 4.23 10.59
N ALA A 514 23.92 3.39 11.22
CA ALA A 514 23.47 2.45 12.25
C ALA A 514 22.94 3.17 13.50
N GLY A 515 23.57 4.27 13.91
CA GLY A 515 23.12 5.08 15.04
C GLY A 515 21.76 5.72 14.79
N THR A 516 21.57 6.34 13.61
CA THR A 516 20.29 6.91 13.19
C THR A 516 19.21 5.83 13.09
N TRP A 517 19.52 4.71 12.44
CA TRP A 517 18.60 3.59 12.26
C TRP A 517 18.09 2.99 13.59
N LEU A 518 18.99 2.76 14.56
CA LEU A 518 18.56 2.23 15.87
C LEU A 518 17.72 3.26 16.65
N ALA A 519 18.00 4.56 16.47
CA ALA A 519 17.20 5.61 17.06
C ALA A 519 15.77 5.62 16.47
N ASP A 520 15.64 5.47 15.15
CA ASP A 520 14.35 5.37 14.45
C ASP A 520 13.54 4.18 14.95
N LEU A 521 14.16 3.00 15.11
CA LEU A 521 13.50 1.82 15.69
C LEU A 521 12.90 2.13 17.07
N HIS A 522 13.71 2.68 17.97
CA HIS A 522 13.25 2.94 19.33
C HIS A 522 12.21 4.06 19.41
N GLU A 523 12.27 5.08 18.54
CA GLU A 523 11.25 6.12 18.43
C GLU A 523 9.92 5.55 17.93
N ALA A 524 10.00 4.64 16.96
CA ALA A 524 8.85 3.89 16.46
C ALA A 524 8.28 2.87 17.47
N GLY A 525 8.82 2.82 18.70
CA GLY A 525 8.35 1.93 19.77
C GLY A 525 8.77 0.48 19.59
N VAL A 526 9.77 0.23 18.73
CA VAL A 526 10.27 -1.10 18.38
C VAL A 526 11.47 -1.42 19.23
N PHE A 527 11.49 -2.63 19.79
CA PHE A 527 12.58 -3.08 20.62
C PHE A 527 12.96 -4.55 20.34
N PRO A 528 14.09 -4.78 19.65
CA PRO A 528 14.62 -6.11 19.43
C PRO A 528 15.07 -6.81 20.73
N HIS A 529 14.78 -8.10 20.84
CA HIS A 529 15.24 -8.89 21.99
C HIS A 529 16.69 -9.36 21.90
N ASP A 530 17.20 -9.57 20.69
CA ASP A 530 18.58 -9.96 20.41
C ASP A 530 19.16 -9.10 19.28
N LEU A 531 19.73 -7.94 19.62
CA LEU A 531 20.30 -7.01 18.65
C LEU A 531 21.81 -7.18 18.54
N LYS A 532 22.26 -7.91 17.52
CA LYS A 532 23.67 -8.11 17.15
C LYS A 532 23.92 -7.59 15.74
N ALA A 533 25.15 -7.18 15.44
CA ALA A 533 25.56 -6.76 14.09
C ALA A 533 25.30 -7.85 13.04
N SER A 534 25.46 -9.13 13.39
CA SER A 534 25.14 -10.28 12.53
C SER A 534 23.65 -10.44 12.21
N ASN A 535 22.76 -9.78 12.97
CA ASN A 535 21.32 -9.77 12.72
C ASN A 535 20.90 -8.59 11.83
N LEU A 536 21.87 -7.84 11.29
CA LEU A 536 21.65 -6.77 10.32
C LEU A 536 22.24 -7.18 8.98
N LEU A 537 21.51 -6.91 7.89
CA LEU A 537 22.06 -6.91 6.54
C LEU A 537 22.30 -5.47 6.10
N ARG A 538 23.30 -5.29 5.25
CA ARG A 538 23.55 -4.05 4.52
C ARG A 538 23.35 -4.30 3.04
N ASP A 539 22.44 -3.57 2.41
CA ASP A 539 22.25 -3.67 0.96
C ASP A 539 23.27 -2.84 0.17
N SER A 540 23.23 -2.95 -1.17
CA SER A 540 24.12 -2.22 -2.09
C SER A 540 23.97 -0.70 -2.00
N ALA A 541 22.80 -0.19 -1.60
CA ALA A 541 22.55 1.23 -1.35
C ALA A 541 22.99 1.69 0.05
N GLY A 542 23.54 0.79 0.88
CA GLY A 542 24.03 1.08 2.22
C GLY A 542 22.93 1.16 3.29
N ARG A 543 21.72 0.71 2.99
CA ARG A 543 20.62 0.62 3.97
C ARG A 543 20.79 -0.57 4.88
N LEU A 544 20.39 -0.43 6.14
CA LEU A 544 20.40 -1.49 7.14
C LEU A 544 19.04 -2.17 7.23
N ILE A 545 19.05 -3.51 7.18
CA ILE A 545 17.86 -4.35 7.15
C ILE A 545 17.91 -5.32 8.33
N LEU A 546 16.85 -5.35 9.15
CA LEU A 546 16.77 -6.28 10.27
C LEU A 546 16.43 -7.70 9.80
N LEU A 547 17.34 -8.65 10.05
CA LEU A 547 17.22 -10.05 9.67
C LEU A 547 16.38 -10.88 10.66
N ASP A 548 16.66 -10.76 11.96
CA ASP A 548 15.98 -11.56 12.98
C ASP A 548 14.89 -10.75 13.69
N LEU A 549 13.65 -11.18 13.47
CA LEU A 549 12.45 -10.63 14.11
C LEU A 549 11.97 -11.47 15.29
N ASP A 550 12.68 -12.54 15.64
CA ASP A 550 12.31 -13.38 16.76
C ASP A 550 12.26 -12.58 18.06
N ASN A 551 11.09 -12.63 18.69
CA ASN A 551 10.79 -11.93 19.95
C ASN A 551 10.93 -10.40 19.88
N CYS A 552 10.98 -9.77 18.70
CA CYS A 552 10.88 -8.31 18.61
C CYS A 552 9.54 -7.83 19.18
N ALA A 553 9.59 -6.88 20.11
CA ALA A 553 8.41 -6.28 20.72
C ALA A 553 8.10 -4.94 20.06
N VAL A 554 6.81 -4.66 19.83
CA VAL A 554 6.34 -3.37 19.28
C VAL A 554 5.31 -2.78 20.25
N GLY A 555 5.70 -1.73 20.97
CA GLY A 555 4.91 -1.05 22.00
C GLY A 555 4.89 0.47 21.82
N ARG A 556 4.20 1.20 22.70
CA ARG A 556 4.09 2.68 22.60
C ARG A 556 5.34 3.44 23.06
N ARG A 557 6.16 2.89 23.97
CA ARG A 557 7.44 3.47 24.43
C ARG A 557 8.46 2.39 24.77
N VAL A 558 9.70 2.55 24.30
CA VAL A 558 10.84 1.70 24.71
C VAL A 558 11.44 2.23 26.02
N SER A 559 11.60 1.37 27.02
CA SER A 559 12.15 1.78 28.32
C SER A 559 13.64 2.12 28.23
N VAL A 560 14.16 2.94 29.15
CA VAL A 560 15.59 3.26 29.22
C VAL A 560 16.44 2.00 29.43
N HIS A 561 15.96 1.06 30.24
CA HIS A 561 16.63 -0.23 30.45
C HIS A 561 16.73 -1.05 29.16
N ALA A 562 15.66 -1.04 28.36
CA ALA A 562 15.63 -1.68 27.05
C ALA A 562 16.67 -1.05 26.10
N VAL A 563 16.67 0.28 25.98
CA VAL A 563 17.65 1.01 25.18
C VAL A 563 19.09 0.65 25.57
N VAL A 564 19.41 0.71 26.87
CA VAL A 564 20.76 0.38 27.37
C VAL A 564 21.15 -1.07 27.04
N ARG A 565 20.19 -2.02 27.12
CA ARG A 565 20.44 -3.42 26.76
C ARG A 565 20.80 -3.57 25.29
N ASN A 566 20.04 -2.96 24.37
CA ASN A 566 20.33 -3.06 22.94
C ASN A 566 21.64 -2.35 22.56
N LEU A 567 21.92 -1.18 23.15
CA LEU A 567 23.21 -0.50 22.95
C LEU A 567 24.38 -1.39 23.40
N ALA A 568 24.25 -2.07 24.54
CA ALA A 568 25.29 -3.00 25.03
C ALA A 568 25.44 -4.24 24.12
N GLN A 569 24.33 -4.86 23.72
CA GLN A 569 24.35 -6.02 22.81
C GLN A 569 24.99 -5.65 21.47
N PHE A 570 24.58 -4.52 20.89
CA PHE A 570 25.10 -4.06 19.61
C PHE A 570 26.58 -3.69 19.70
N ARG A 571 26.99 -2.96 20.76
CA ARG A 571 28.38 -2.60 21.02
C ARG A 571 29.28 -3.85 21.00
N ARG A 572 28.91 -4.90 21.72
CA ARG A 572 29.69 -6.15 21.77
C ARG A 572 29.96 -6.74 20.40
N SER A 573 28.93 -6.80 19.55
CA SER A 573 29.09 -7.32 18.20
C SER A 573 29.80 -6.33 17.26
N PHE A 574 29.65 -5.02 17.49
CA PHE A 574 30.22 -3.98 16.65
C PHE A 574 31.71 -3.74 16.93
N GLU A 575 32.20 -4.04 18.14
CA GLU A 575 33.63 -4.00 18.49
C GLU A 575 34.50 -4.91 17.63
N GLN A 576 33.92 -6.00 17.11
CA GLN A 576 34.61 -6.91 16.19
C GLN A 576 34.78 -6.33 14.78
N VAL A 577 34.20 -5.16 14.52
CA VAL A 577 34.04 -4.55 13.20
C VAL A 577 34.64 -3.15 13.16
N ALA A 578 34.45 -2.36 14.21
CA ALA A 578 34.88 -0.96 14.25
C ALA A 578 35.32 -0.51 15.66
N GLY A 579 36.24 0.44 15.68
CA GLY A 579 36.90 0.91 16.89
C GLY A 579 36.07 1.88 17.73
N LEU A 580 36.73 2.44 18.76
CA LEU A 580 36.11 3.38 19.71
C LEU A 580 35.64 4.68 19.03
N ARG A 581 36.34 5.15 17.99
CA ARG A 581 36.00 6.39 17.28
C ARG A 581 34.70 6.27 16.50
N GLU A 582 34.50 5.14 15.82
CA GLU A 582 33.29 4.83 15.07
C GLU A 582 32.11 4.62 16.03
N TRP A 583 32.35 3.98 17.18
CA TRP A 583 31.34 3.90 18.24
C TRP A 583 30.90 5.25 18.79
N ARG A 584 31.83 6.18 18.98
CA ARG A 584 31.49 7.58 19.34
C ARG A 584 30.62 8.23 18.26
N THR A 585 30.94 8.00 16.98
CA THR A 585 30.14 8.49 15.84
C THR A 585 28.72 7.93 15.87
N PHE A 586 28.58 6.62 16.12
CA PHE A 586 27.30 5.94 16.28
C PHE A 586 26.47 6.58 17.42
N LEU A 587 27.05 6.73 18.61
CA LEU A 587 26.36 7.28 19.77
C LEU A 587 25.92 8.73 19.54
N ALA A 588 26.77 9.54 18.90
CA ALA A 588 26.44 10.92 18.56
C ALA A 588 25.26 11.00 17.58
N ALA A 589 25.24 10.16 16.54
CA ALA A 589 24.13 10.08 15.58
C ALA A 589 22.83 9.63 16.26
N TYR A 590 22.91 8.58 17.08
CA TYR A 590 21.79 8.05 17.85
C TYR A 590 21.19 9.11 18.80
N ALA A 591 22.03 9.79 19.59
CA ALA A 591 21.60 10.80 20.55
C ALA A 591 20.94 12.01 19.86
N ARG A 592 21.54 12.48 18.75
CA ARG A 592 20.98 13.57 17.92
C ARG A 592 19.60 13.20 17.40
N ARG A 593 19.46 11.99 16.83
CA ARG A 593 18.19 11.53 16.27
C ARG A 593 17.08 11.38 17.31
N ARG A 594 17.43 10.97 18.54
CA ARG A 594 16.52 10.84 19.69
C ARG A 594 16.23 12.17 20.42
N ARG A 595 16.88 13.27 20.03
CA ARG A 595 16.81 14.58 20.71
C ARG A 595 17.10 14.48 22.22
N TRP A 596 18.07 13.65 22.60
CA TRP A 596 18.42 13.48 24.01
C TRP A 596 19.12 14.72 24.56
N SER A 597 18.66 15.20 25.72
CA SER A 597 19.40 16.21 26.48
C SER A 597 20.73 15.64 26.97
N ARG A 598 21.73 16.51 27.20
CA ARG A 598 23.05 16.12 27.73
C ARG A 598 22.92 15.28 29.01
N ALA A 599 22.03 15.67 29.92
CA ALA A 599 21.75 14.93 31.15
C ALA A 599 21.19 13.52 30.90
N SER A 600 20.31 13.37 29.90
CA SER A 600 19.70 12.07 29.54
C SER A 600 20.71 11.13 28.89
N LEU A 601 21.57 11.69 28.03
CA LEU A 601 22.68 10.97 27.40
C LEU A 601 23.67 10.48 28.47
N VAL A 602 24.14 11.35 29.35
CA VAL A 602 25.07 10.99 30.44
C VAL A 602 24.47 9.89 31.33
N ARG A 603 23.18 9.99 31.69
CA ARG A 603 22.50 8.97 32.50
C ARG A 603 22.43 7.61 31.80
N ALA A 604 22.16 7.60 30.49
CA ALA A 604 22.14 6.37 29.69
C ALA A 604 23.54 5.76 29.55
N LEU A 605 24.58 6.59 29.36
CA LEU A 605 25.97 6.15 29.23
C LEU A 605 26.52 5.57 30.54
N ARG A 606 26.22 6.17 31.70
CA ARG A 606 26.58 5.58 33.01
C ARG A 606 25.98 4.19 33.21
N ARG A 607 24.69 4.01 32.85
CA ARG A 607 24.03 2.70 32.93
C ARG A 607 24.60 1.69 31.94
N LEU A 608 25.01 2.15 30.77
CA LEU A 608 25.68 1.32 29.77
C LEU A 608 27.05 0.85 30.26
N GLU A 609 27.83 1.75 30.85
CA GLU A 609 29.14 1.49 31.43
C GLU A 609 29.09 0.46 32.57
N ILE A 610 28.15 0.62 33.52
CA ILE A 610 27.89 -0.36 34.59
C ILE A 610 27.57 -1.75 34.00
N ARG A 611 26.79 -1.79 32.92
CA ARG A 611 26.38 -3.05 32.30
C ARG A 611 27.51 -3.73 31.52
N LEU A 612 28.37 -2.95 30.84
CA LEU A 612 29.51 -3.46 30.09
C LEU A 612 30.59 -4.01 31.04
N THR A 613 30.89 -3.29 32.12
CA THR A 613 31.83 -3.71 33.17
C THR A 613 31.35 -4.97 33.89
N GLY A 614 30.06 -5.05 34.25
CA GLY A 614 29.45 -6.27 34.80
C GLY A 614 29.44 -7.49 33.86
N HIS A 615 29.77 -7.30 32.57
CA HIS A 615 29.95 -8.37 31.59
C HIS A 615 31.42 -8.56 31.17
N GLY A 616 32.38 -7.96 31.90
CA GLY A 616 33.82 -8.14 31.66
C GLY A 616 34.39 -7.42 30.44
N ILE A 617 33.72 -6.38 29.93
CA ILE A 617 34.20 -5.62 28.77
C ILE A 617 34.97 -4.39 29.24
N PRO A 618 36.25 -4.25 28.87
CA PRO A 618 37.06 -3.10 29.26
C PRO A 618 36.51 -1.83 28.59
N VAL A 619 36.13 -0.86 29.41
CA VAL A 619 35.75 0.47 28.96
C VAL A 619 37.02 1.33 28.97
N CYS A 620 37.71 1.45 27.84
CA CYS A 620 39.04 2.09 27.78
C CYS A 620 39.06 3.59 28.18
N ALA A 621 37.91 4.26 28.30
CA ALA A 621 37.75 5.61 28.83
C ALA A 621 36.28 5.86 29.24
N PRO A 622 35.98 6.72 30.24
CA PRO A 622 34.62 7.00 30.67
C PRO A 622 33.76 7.45 29.48
N LEU A 623 32.68 6.71 29.20
CA LEU A 623 31.77 7.07 28.10
C LEU A 623 31.15 8.47 28.30
N THR A 624 31.15 8.95 29.54
CA THR A 624 30.55 10.21 29.98
C THR A 624 31.45 11.44 29.86
N GLY A 625 32.75 11.26 29.59
CA GLY A 625 33.75 12.34 29.60
C GLY A 625 33.98 13.07 28.26
N ALA A 626 33.28 12.70 27.19
CA ALA A 626 33.43 13.26 25.85
C ALA A 626 32.20 14.09 25.43
#